data_AF-A0A2X4T1G2-F1
#
_entry.id   AF-A0A2X4T1G2-F1
#
_cell.length_a   1.000
_cell.length_b   1.000
_cell.length_c   1.000
_cell.angle_alpha   90.00
_cell.angle_beta   90.00
_cell.angle_gamma   90.00
#
_symmetry.space_group_name_H-M   'P 1'
#
loop_
_entity.id
_entity.type
_entity.pdbx_description
1 polymer ?
#
loop_
_entity_poly.entity_id
_entity_poly.type
_entity_poly.pdbx_seq_one_letter_code
_entity_poly.pdbx_strand_id
1 'polypeptide(L)'
;MPVTLNFGNYQNYTLNESRLAHLLSADKEKATHMGRWDKLQDHFRSEKKDHALDVLYSIIHGQGRGEPGEMDVNVEDMAKIYAFKRLQNLACPAHQDLFKIKMDASQTQFLFIVGDTVISQSKIQDILNISDTVAVESMSREERKLFLQICEMIGSTITCHPELLQASSSTLRKEVTGNTKIKEAVYGMMRPAEAPDHQLVEWQDLLSENEKLTLACINAGNFDPITQFCKIGYQEIQGEVAFSMTHPCISYLLHTYSPLTEFKGTNAGFLNKLNQDYKDYHKNKMNIDPILERIYLAHERSLHIGKNECSRNILLA
;
A
#
# COMPACT_ATOMS: atom_id res chain seq x y z
N MET A 1 -14.03 -19.87 15.71
CA MET A 1 -13.58 -21.15 15.09
C MET A 1 -12.07 -21.28 15.24
N PRO A 2 -11.53 -22.43 15.66
CA PRO A 2 -10.09 -22.62 15.73
C PRO A 2 -9.46 -22.79 14.34
N VAL A 3 -8.29 -22.19 14.11
CA VAL A 3 -7.53 -22.26 12.86
C VAL A 3 -6.28 -23.11 13.07
N THR A 4 -6.05 -24.04 12.13
CA THR A 4 -4.83 -24.84 12.09
C THR A 4 -3.74 -24.15 11.26
N LEU A 5 -2.59 -23.93 11.88
CA LEU A 5 -1.36 -23.43 11.25
C LEU A 5 -0.37 -24.60 11.03
N ASN A 6 0.34 -24.56 9.91
CA ASN A 6 1.36 -25.54 9.52
C ASN A 6 2.74 -24.87 9.52
N PHE A 7 3.70 -25.46 10.26
CA PHE A 7 5.03 -24.89 10.49
C PHE A 7 6.13 -25.59 9.70
N GLY A 8 5.78 -26.40 8.69
CA GLY A 8 6.76 -27.10 7.84
C GLY A 8 7.56 -28.22 8.54
N ASN A 9 7.36 -28.40 9.85
CA ASN A 9 7.99 -29.41 10.70
C ASN A 9 7.08 -30.62 10.96
N TYR A 10 6.11 -30.88 10.08
CA TYR A 10 5.06 -31.92 10.21
C TYR A 10 4.13 -31.76 11.43
N GLN A 11 4.19 -30.63 12.15
CA GLN A 11 3.31 -30.34 13.29
C GLN A 11 2.28 -29.26 12.91
N ASN A 12 1.01 -29.59 13.15
CA ASN A 12 -0.13 -28.72 12.96
C ASN A 12 -0.58 -28.15 14.31
N TYR A 13 -0.74 -26.84 14.41
CA TYR A 13 -1.13 -26.18 15.66
C TYR A 13 -2.47 -25.50 15.50
N THR A 14 -3.37 -25.78 16.44
CA THR A 14 -4.72 -25.24 16.43
C THR A 14 -4.80 -24.05 17.38
N LEU A 15 -4.99 -22.85 16.81
CA LEU A 15 -5.10 -21.59 17.55
C LEU A 15 -6.53 -21.05 17.46
N ASN A 16 -7.02 -20.45 18.55
CA ASN A 16 -8.29 -19.74 18.55
C ASN A 16 -8.10 -18.24 18.26
N GLU A 17 -9.19 -17.54 18.02
CA GLU A 17 -9.18 -16.13 17.59
C GLU A 17 -8.47 -15.19 18.57
N SER A 18 -8.65 -15.40 19.88
CA SER A 18 -7.93 -14.61 20.89
C SER A 18 -6.43 -14.79 20.82
N ARG A 19 -5.93 -16.02 20.57
CA ARG A 19 -4.49 -16.27 20.36
C ARG A 19 -3.97 -15.58 19.10
N LEU A 20 -4.75 -15.56 18.01
CA LEU A 20 -4.36 -14.86 16.78
C LEU A 20 -4.31 -13.34 16.98
N ALA A 21 -5.26 -12.76 17.73
CA ALA A 21 -5.27 -11.33 18.06
C ALA A 21 -4.01 -10.91 18.84
N HIS A 22 -3.62 -11.70 19.85
CA HIS A 22 -2.41 -11.45 20.63
C HIS A 22 -1.13 -11.51 19.77
N LEU A 23 -1.04 -12.49 18.85
CA LEU A 23 0.10 -12.64 17.94
C LEU A 23 0.27 -11.48 16.96
N LEU A 24 -0.80 -10.73 16.65
CA LEU A 24 -0.73 -9.53 15.81
C LEU A 24 -0.29 -8.28 16.57
N SER A 25 -0.19 -8.33 17.89
CA SER A 25 0.33 -7.21 18.68
C SER A 25 1.82 -7.01 18.41
N ALA A 26 2.26 -5.76 18.30
CA ALA A 26 3.69 -5.42 18.19
C ALA A 26 4.43 -5.42 19.54
N ASP A 27 3.71 -5.62 20.64
CA ASP A 27 4.31 -5.80 21.96
C ASP A 27 4.68 -7.27 22.14
N LYS A 28 5.99 -7.55 22.10
CA LYS A 28 6.54 -8.90 22.25
C LYS A 28 6.07 -9.55 23.54
N GLU A 29 6.06 -8.83 24.67
CA GLU A 29 5.60 -9.41 25.94
C GLU A 29 4.09 -9.71 25.89
N LYS A 30 3.26 -8.84 25.30
CA LYS A 30 1.82 -9.17 25.13
C LYS A 30 1.56 -10.31 24.13
N ALA A 31 2.47 -10.51 23.17
CA ALA A 31 2.36 -11.55 22.16
C ALA A 31 2.95 -12.90 22.61
N THR A 32 3.98 -12.90 23.47
CA THR A 32 4.70 -14.11 23.93
C THR A 32 4.42 -14.48 25.39
N HIS A 33 4.05 -13.55 26.27
CA HIS A 33 3.91 -13.81 27.71
C HIS A 33 2.46 -14.17 28.10
N MET A 34 2.26 -15.43 28.47
CA MET A 34 0.96 -15.99 28.84
C MET A 34 0.70 -15.83 30.36
N GLY A 35 0.05 -14.75 30.79
CA GLY A 35 -0.46 -14.64 32.16
C GLY A 35 -1.73 -15.49 32.38
N ARG A 36 -1.87 -16.19 33.53
CA ARG A 36 -3.06 -16.94 34.06
C ARG A 36 -4.02 -17.58 33.02
N TRP A 37 -3.51 -18.03 31.88
CA TRP A 37 -4.28 -18.57 30.75
C TRP A 37 -4.33 -20.12 30.75
N ASP A 38 -3.92 -20.73 31.87
CA ASP A 38 -3.82 -22.18 32.11
C ASP A 38 -5.16 -22.82 32.52
N LYS A 39 -6.18 -22.72 31.66
CA LYS A 39 -7.35 -23.63 31.74
C LYS A 39 -7.69 -24.35 30.45
N LEU A 40 -6.80 -24.31 29.45
CA LEU A 40 -6.89 -25.18 28.27
C LEU A 40 -5.64 -26.08 28.21
N GLN A 41 -5.72 -27.17 28.97
CA GLN A 41 -5.21 -28.50 28.57
C GLN A 41 -5.71 -28.80 27.14
N ASP A 42 -5.00 -29.41 26.19
CA ASP A 42 -3.91 -30.38 26.24
C ASP A 42 -3.04 -30.22 24.98
N HIS A 43 -1.76 -30.65 25.02
CA HIS A 43 -0.83 -30.98 23.90
C HIS A 43 0.58 -30.35 23.93
N PHE A 44 0.91 -29.44 24.85
CA PHE A 44 2.30 -28.98 25.01
C PHE A 44 2.70 -28.79 26.48
N ARG A 45 3.95 -29.13 26.81
CA ARG A 45 4.64 -28.62 28.02
C ARG A 45 4.77 -27.10 27.87
N SER A 46 4.47 -26.35 28.93
CA SER A 46 4.50 -24.86 28.97
C SER A 46 5.75 -24.27 28.33
N GLU A 47 6.92 -24.83 28.65
CA GLU A 47 8.25 -24.42 28.16
C GLU A 47 8.42 -24.46 26.62
N LYS A 48 7.68 -25.34 25.91
CA LYS A 48 7.73 -25.43 24.43
C LYS A 48 6.68 -24.54 23.74
N LYS A 49 5.65 -24.09 24.46
CA LYS A 49 4.62 -23.17 23.93
C LYS A 49 5.19 -21.77 23.77
N ASP A 50 5.87 -21.27 24.80
CA ASP A 50 6.46 -19.93 24.79
C ASP A 50 7.53 -19.82 23.71
N HIS A 51 8.36 -20.86 23.55
CA HIS A 51 9.35 -20.92 22.47
C HIS A 51 8.69 -20.96 21.07
N ALA A 52 7.63 -21.74 20.87
CA ALA A 52 6.92 -21.78 19.59
C ALA A 52 6.22 -20.45 19.28
N LEU A 53 5.70 -19.76 20.30
CA LEU A 53 5.10 -18.43 20.16
C LEU A 53 6.16 -17.34 19.91
N ASP A 54 7.34 -17.44 20.51
CA ASP A 54 8.46 -16.52 20.26
C ASP A 54 9.04 -16.70 18.84
N VAL A 55 9.12 -17.94 18.37
CA VAL A 55 9.46 -18.25 16.97
C VAL A 55 8.37 -17.74 16.02
N LEU A 56 7.09 -17.93 16.36
CA LEU A 56 5.97 -17.43 15.56
C LEU A 56 5.93 -15.89 15.54
N TYR A 57 6.18 -15.25 16.67
CA TYR A 57 6.31 -13.81 16.79
C TYR A 57 7.46 -13.30 15.92
N SER A 58 8.63 -13.94 15.99
CA SER A 58 9.78 -13.61 15.15
C SER A 58 9.50 -13.85 13.66
N ILE A 59 8.73 -14.88 13.31
CA ILE A 59 8.26 -15.15 11.94
C ILE A 59 7.24 -14.11 11.48
N ILE A 60 6.42 -13.53 12.36
CA ILE A 60 5.33 -12.60 12.02
C ILE A 60 5.78 -11.13 12.05
N HIS A 61 6.72 -10.77 12.93
CA HIS A 61 7.18 -9.40 13.16
C HIS A 61 8.66 -9.17 12.82
N GLY A 62 9.42 -10.22 12.49
CA GLY A 62 10.88 -10.14 12.26
C GLY A 62 11.68 -10.14 13.56
N GLN A 63 13.02 -10.04 13.45
CA GLN A 63 13.85 -9.75 14.62
C GLN A 63 13.69 -8.26 14.94
N GLY A 64 13.24 -7.94 16.16
CA GLY A 64 12.93 -6.57 16.56
C GLY A 64 14.09 -5.60 16.33
N ARG A 65 13.77 -4.30 16.20
CA ARG A 65 14.74 -3.23 16.02
C ARG A 65 15.76 -3.22 17.16
N GLY A 66 17.04 -3.15 16.80
CA GLY A 66 18.16 -3.12 17.73
C GLY A 66 18.48 -1.70 18.19
N GLU A 67 18.59 -1.55 19.51
CA GLU A 67 19.24 -0.46 20.27
C GLU A 67 18.84 1.02 20.08
N PRO A 68 18.94 1.83 21.16
CA PRO A 68 18.38 3.18 21.24
C PRO A 68 19.30 4.21 20.57
N GLY A 69 19.24 4.28 19.24
CA GLY A 69 19.78 5.37 18.44
C GLY A 69 19.02 5.60 17.13
N GLU A 70 17.96 4.82 16.89
CA GLU A 70 17.14 4.88 15.69
C GLU A 70 16.15 6.06 15.74
N MET A 71 15.96 6.77 14.63
CA MET A 71 14.91 7.80 14.52
C MET A 71 13.55 7.17 14.84
N ASP A 72 12.72 7.90 15.60
CA ASP A 72 11.37 7.44 15.94
C ASP A 72 10.55 7.20 14.66
N VAL A 73 10.11 5.96 14.47
CA VAL A 73 9.29 5.52 13.34
C VAL A 73 7.91 5.10 13.81
N ASN A 74 6.90 5.38 12.99
CA ASN A 74 5.54 4.90 13.16
C ASN A 74 5.21 3.89 12.06
N VAL A 75 5.45 2.61 12.35
CA VAL A 75 5.31 1.51 11.39
C VAL A 75 4.46 0.35 11.91
N GLU A 76 3.91 0.45 13.12
CA GLU A 76 3.18 -0.65 13.77
C GLU A 76 2.00 -1.13 12.91
N ASP A 77 1.12 -0.22 12.49
CA ASP A 77 -0.06 -0.58 11.69
C ASP A 77 0.29 -1.04 10.27
N MET A 78 1.38 -0.52 9.70
CA MET A 78 1.89 -1.01 8.41
C MET A 78 2.44 -2.44 8.53
N ALA A 79 3.24 -2.70 9.57
CA ALA A 79 3.79 -4.02 9.86
C ALA A 79 2.68 -5.04 10.16
N LYS A 80 1.58 -4.61 10.80
CA LYS A 80 0.40 -5.43 11.09
C LYS A 80 -0.24 -6.01 9.82
N ILE A 81 -0.25 -5.28 8.71
CA ILE A 81 -0.76 -5.76 7.42
C ILE A 81 0.08 -6.94 6.91
N TYR A 82 1.40 -6.78 6.90
CA TYR A 82 2.33 -7.83 6.48
C TYR A 82 2.30 -9.03 7.44
N ALA A 83 2.30 -8.78 8.75
CA ALA A 83 2.15 -9.78 9.80
C ALA A 83 0.90 -10.66 9.60
N PHE A 84 -0.24 -10.04 9.33
CA PHE A 84 -1.49 -10.75 9.06
C PHE A 84 -1.41 -11.62 7.79
N LYS A 85 -0.73 -11.13 6.75
CA LYS A 85 -0.50 -11.90 5.51
C LYS A 85 0.42 -13.10 5.72
N ARG A 86 1.48 -12.94 6.51
CA ARG A 86 2.32 -14.08 6.93
C ARG A 86 1.52 -15.11 7.72
N LEU A 87 0.69 -14.67 8.64
CA LEU A 87 -0.18 -15.55 9.42
C LEU A 87 -1.17 -16.33 8.52
N GLN A 88 -1.75 -15.66 7.52
CA GLN A 88 -2.59 -16.30 6.50
C GLN A 88 -1.80 -17.39 5.74
N ASN A 89 -0.56 -17.10 5.31
CA ASN A 89 0.26 -18.05 4.56
C ASN A 89 0.68 -19.28 5.38
N LEU A 90 0.75 -19.15 6.72
CA LEU A 90 1.01 -20.27 7.64
C LEU A 90 -0.23 -21.14 7.88
N ALA A 91 -1.44 -20.65 7.58
CA ALA A 91 -2.64 -21.45 7.74
C ALA A 91 -2.71 -22.57 6.69
N CYS A 92 -3.34 -23.70 7.05
CA CYS A 92 -3.64 -24.76 6.09
C CYS A 92 -4.38 -24.16 4.87
N PRO A 93 -4.12 -24.60 3.63
CA PRO A 93 -4.73 -24.03 2.42
C PRO A 93 -6.26 -23.88 2.49
N ALA A 94 -6.96 -24.88 3.07
CA ALA A 94 -8.41 -24.85 3.28
C ALA A 94 -8.92 -23.74 4.21
N HIS A 95 -8.05 -23.14 5.02
CA HIS A 95 -8.37 -22.09 5.98
C HIS A 95 -7.87 -20.71 5.56
N GLN A 96 -7.07 -20.60 4.49
CA GLN A 96 -6.50 -19.31 4.07
C GLN A 96 -7.58 -18.32 3.65
N ASP A 97 -8.68 -18.79 3.03
CA ASP A 97 -9.81 -17.95 2.64
C ASP A 97 -10.62 -17.38 3.82
N LEU A 98 -10.39 -17.88 5.03
CA LEU A 98 -10.99 -17.33 6.26
C LEU A 98 -10.33 -16.01 6.67
N PHE A 99 -9.08 -15.77 6.26
CA PHE A 99 -8.34 -14.56 6.57
C PHE A 99 -8.70 -13.45 5.58
N LYS A 100 -9.34 -12.39 6.08
CA LYS A 100 -9.80 -11.26 5.26
C LYS A 100 -9.42 -9.95 5.92
N ILE A 101 -8.95 -9.00 5.11
CA ILE A 101 -8.85 -7.60 5.50
C ILE A 101 -10.02 -6.87 4.82
N LYS A 102 -10.89 -6.26 5.61
CA LYS A 102 -12.01 -5.42 5.12
C LYS A 102 -11.87 -4.02 5.70
N MET A 103 -12.50 -3.04 5.08
CA MET A 103 -12.74 -1.77 5.78
C MET A 103 -14.10 -1.77 6.45
N ASP A 104 -14.22 -1.00 7.51
CA ASP A 104 -15.50 -0.69 8.13
C ASP A 104 -16.40 0.14 7.19
N ALA A 105 -17.66 0.34 7.57
CA ALA A 105 -18.63 1.04 6.73
C ALA A 105 -18.23 2.50 6.41
N SER A 106 -17.49 3.16 7.31
CA SER A 106 -17.02 4.53 7.10
C SER A 106 -15.75 4.62 6.25
N GLN A 107 -15.14 3.50 5.88
CA GLN A 107 -13.81 3.43 5.23
C GLN A 107 -12.72 4.19 5.99
N THR A 108 -12.72 4.12 7.32
CA THR A 108 -11.68 4.75 8.15
C THR A 108 -10.78 3.72 8.84
N GLN A 109 -11.24 2.49 8.99
CA GLN A 109 -10.51 1.42 9.67
C GLN A 109 -10.42 0.16 8.83
N PHE A 110 -9.24 -0.45 8.82
CA PHE A 110 -9.05 -1.82 8.35
C PHE A 110 -9.30 -2.79 9.49
N LEU A 111 -10.15 -3.77 9.23
CA LEU A 111 -10.54 -4.85 10.12
C LEU A 111 -9.85 -6.14 9.66
N PHE A 112 -9.05 -6.71 10.54
CA PHE A 112 -8.37 -7.99 10.34
C PHE A 112 -9.28 -9.10 10.83
N ILE A 113 -9.84 -9.89 9.91
CA ILE A 113 -10.91 -10.85 10.18
C ILE A 113 -10.40 -12.27 9.94
N VAL A 114 -10.69 -13.18 10.87
CA VAL A 114 -10.47 -14.62 10.70
C VAL A 114 -11.80 -15.34 10.91
N GLY A 115 -12.32 -15.93 9.83
CA GLY A 115 -13.70 -16.42 9.78
C GLY A 115 -14.68 -15.25 9.83
N ASP A 116 -15.39 -15.13 10.95
CA ASP A 116 -16.35 -14.05 11.21
C ASP A 116 -15.92 -13.11 12.34
N THR A 117 -14.74 -13.34 12.94
CA THR A 117 -14.25 -12.58 14.08
C THR A 117 -13.22 -11.55 13.66
N VAL A 118 -13.43 -10.29 14.07
CA VAL A 118 -12.42 -9.23 13.99
C VAL A 118 -11.40 -9.46 15.09
N ILE A 119 -10.15 -9.76 14.71
CA ILE A 119 -9.06 -10.05 15.65
C ILE A 119 -8.15 -8.85 15.88
N SER A 120 -8.17 -7.85 15.00
CA SER A 120 -7.46 -6.58 15.16
C SER A 120 -8.05 -5.52 14.25
N GLN A 121 -7.65 -4.27 14.47
CA GLN A 121 -8.00 -3.14 13.61
C GLN A 121 -6.88 -2.10 13.55
N SER A 122 -6.88 -1.32 12.47
CA SER A 122 -5.95 -0.21 12.24
C SER A 122 -6.67 0.94 11.55
N LYS A 123 -6.49 2.17 12.03
CA LYS A 123 -6.99 3.34 11.29
C LYS A 123 -6.14 3.56 10.05
N ILE A 124 -6.76 4.04 8.97
CA ILE A 124 -6.03 4.38 7.74
C ILE A 124 -5.01 5.50 7.99
N GLN A 125 -5.29 6.45 8.88
CA GLN A 125 -4.38 7.54 9.21
C GLN A 125 -3.09 7.05 9.87
N ASP A 126 -3.18 6.03 10.72
CA ASP A 126 -2.00 5.45 11.39
C ASP A 126 -1.14 4.67 10.40
N ILE A 127 -1.76 3.90 9.49
CA ILE A 127 -1.07 3.21 8.38
C ILE A 127 -0.34 4.22 7.49
N LEU A 128 -1.01 5.33 7.16
CA LEU A 128 -0.46 6.38 6.30
C LEU A 128 0.53 7.29 7.05
N ASN A 129 0.70 7.15 8.37
CA ASN A 129 1.49 8.03 9.22
C ASN A 129 1.13 9.53 9.02
N ILE A 130 -0.16 9.86 9.14
CA ILE A 130 -0.73 11.20 9.01
C ILE A 130 -1.61 11.54 10.23
N SER A 131 -1.90 12.82 10.47
CA SER A 131 -2.79 13.23 11.57
C SER A 131 -4.26 12.88 11.30
N ASP A 132 -5.01 12.62 12.38
CA ASP A 132 -6.44 12.28 12.35
C ASP A 132 -7.32 13.37 11.70
N THR A 133 -6.80 14.59 11.56
CA THR A 133 -7.47 15.73 10.92
C THR A 133 -7.44 15.71 9.39
N VAL A 134 -6.59 14.87 8.78
CA VAL A 134 -6.45 14.80 7.32
C VAL A 134 -7.58 13.98 6.72
N ALA A 135 -8.28 14.57 5.75
CA ALA A 135 -9.30 13.87 4.99
C ALA A 135 -8.66 12.81 4.10
N VAL A 136 -9.21 11.60 4.14
CA VAL A 136 -8.82 10.49 3.27
C VAL A 136 -9.98 10.21 2.33
N GLU A 137 -9.74 10.34 1.02
CA GLU A 137 -10.75 10.04 0.01
C GLU A 137 -11.09 8.54 0.03
N SER A 138 -12.36 8.21 -0.25
CA SER A 138 -12.84 6.83 -0.25
C SER A 138 -12.31 6.06 -1.45
N MET A 139 -11.90 4.81 -1.24
CA MET A 139 -11.39 3.93 -2.29
C MET A 139 -12.46 2.97 -2.80
N SER A 140 -12.43 2.69 -4.10
CA SER A 140 -13.09 1.53 -4.70
C SER A 140 -12.51 0.21 -4.19
N ARG A 141 -13.15 -0.91 -4.53
CA ARG A 141 -12.69 -2.23 -4.11
C ARG A 141 -11.34 -2.58 -4.74
N GLU A 142 -11.16 -2.21 -5.99
CA GLU A 142 -9.96 -2.41 -6.80
C GLU A 142 -8.80 -1.58 -6.26
N GLU A 143 -9.02 -0.29 -6.02
CA GLU A 143 -8.01 0.61 -5.42
C GLU A 143 -7.60 0.14 -4.03
N ARG A 144 -8.57 -0.30 -3.20
CA ARG A 144 -8.26 -0.82 -1.87
C ARG A 144 -7.44 -2.11 -1.92
N LYS A 145 -7.68 -2.96 -2.93
CA LYS A 145 -6.87 -4.18 -3.13
C LYS A 145 -5.43 -3.80 -3.46
N LEU A 146 -5.22 -2.85 -4.37
CA LEU A 146 -3.88 -2.37 -4.72
C LEU A 146 -3.19 -1.68 -3.54
N PHE A 147 -3.92 -0.82 -2.81
CA PHE A 147 -3.45 -0.18 -1.59
C PHE A 147 -2.90 -1.20 -0.59
N LEU A 148 -3.64 -2.26 -0.30
CA LEU A 148 -3.21 -3.30 0.64
C LEU A 148 -1.99 -4.08 0.12
N GLN A 149 -1.87 -4.31 -1.19
CA GLN A 149 -0.68 -4.94 -1.78
C GLN A 149 0.57 -4.06 -1.62
N ILE A 150 0.43 -2.74 -1.79
CA ILE A 150 1.52 -1.79 -1.56
C ILE A 150 1.89 -1.74 -0.07
N CYS A 151 0.90 -1.69 0.83
CA CYS A 151 1.15 -1.76 2.28
C CYS A 151 1.86 -3.06 2.70
N GLU A 152 1.46 -4.20 2.14
CA GLU A 152 2.12 -5.48 2.39
C GLU A 152 3.59 -5.45 1.94
N MET A 153 3.88 -4.88 0.76
CA MET A 153 5.25 -4.71 0.28
C MET A 153 6.06 -3.78 1.19
N ILE A 154 5.52 -2.61 1.55
CA ILE A 154 6.20 -1.68 2.47
C ILE A 154 6.46 -2.36 3.81
N GLY A 155 5.46 -3.02 4.40
CA GLY A 155 5.59 -3.74 5.66
C GLY A 155 6.65 -4.85 5.58
N SER A 156 6.64 -5.64 4.51
CA SER A 156 7.66 -6.65 4.24
C SER A 156 9.06 -6.05 4.19
N THR A 157 9.25 -4.98 3.43
CA THR A 157 10.55 -4.34 3.28
C THR A 157 11.05 -3.76 4.60
N ILE A 158 10.19 -3.10 5.38
CA ILE A 158 10.54 -2.55 6.69
C ILE A 158 10.91 -3.67 7.68
N THR A 159 10.18 -4.79 7.67
CA THR A 159 10.41 -5.89 8.59
C THR A 159 11.64 -6.73 8.23
N CYS A 160 11.88 -6.97 6.93
CA CYS A 160 12.98 -7.82 6.47
C CYS A 160 14.29 -7.05 6.26
N HIS A 161 14.21 -5.74 6.02
CA HIS A 161 15.34 -4.88 5.68
C HIS A 161 15.31 -3.55 6.46
N PRO A 162 15.38 -3.59 7.81
CA PRO A 162 15.33 -2.37 8.63
C PRO A 162 16.45 -1.37 8.30
N GLU A 163 17.58 -1.83 7.76
CA GLU A 163 18.70 -1.00 7.28
C GLU A 163 18.29 0.00 6.19
N LEU A 164 17.27 -0.31 5.38
CA LEU A 164 16.80 0.59 4.32
C LEU A 164 16.16 1.87 4.89
N LEU A 165 15.56 1.76 6.08
CA LEU A 165 15.02 2.91 6.80
C LEU A 165 16.11 3.75 7.45
N GLN A 166 17.21 3.12 7.87
CA GLN A 166 18.37 3.83 8.40
C GLN A 166 19.07 4.66 7.31
N ALA A 167 19.01 4.22 6.05
CA ALA A 167 19.57 4.96 4.93
C ALA A 167 18.74 6.21 4.56
N SER A 168 17.47 6.02 4.16
CA SER A 168 16.49 7.11 3.97
C SER A 168 15.11 6.57 3.59
N SER A 169 14.04 7.34 3.80
CA SER A 169 12.71 7.01 3.25
C SER A 169 12.70 6.88 1.72
N SER A 170 13.63 7.53 1.01
CA SER A 170 13.75 7.39 -0.44
C SER A 170 14.30 6.04 -0.89
N THR A 171 15.18 5.43 -0.09
CA THR A 171 15.73 4.09 -0.34
C THR A 171 14.63 3.04 -0.20
N LEU A 172 13.83 3.13 0.86
CA LEU A 172 12.64 2.29 1.03
C LEU A 172 11.69 2.42 -0.18
N ARG A 173 11.38 3.65 -0.60
CA ARG A 173 10.46 3.86 -1.73
C ARG A 173 11.00 3.25 -3.02
N LYS A 174 12.29 3.38 -3.32
CA LYS A 174 12.90 2.77 -4.52
C LYS A 174 12.76 1.24 -4.55
N GLU A 175 12.93 0.56 -3.42
CA GLU A 175 12.74 -0.89 -3.36
C GLU A 175 11.28 -1.29 -3.61
N VAL A 176 10.33 -0.50 -3.08
CA VAL A 176 8.89 -0.75 -3.25
C VAL A 176 8.43 -0.43 -4.68
N THR A 177 8.81 0.73 -5.23
CA THR A 177 8.42 1.17 -6.57
C THR A 177 9.15 0.40 -7.67
N GLY A 178 10.37 -0.06 -7.40
CA GLY A 178 11.15 -0.92 -8.28
C GLY A 178 10.67 -2.38 -8.32
N ASN A 179 9.84 -2.81 -7.37
CA ASN A 179 9.37 -4.19 -7.29
C ASN A 179 8.47 -4.57 -8.48
N THR A 180 8.83 -5.66 -9.18
CA THR A 180 8.12 -6.12 -10.38
C THR A 180 6.63 -6.39 -10.12
N LYS A 181 6.26 -7.01 -8.98
CA LYS A 181 4.86 -7.31 -8.68
C LYS A 181 4.03 -6.05 -8.42
N ILE A 182 4.63 -5.04 -7.80
CA ILE A 182 3.98 -3.74 -7.58
C ILE A 182 3.83 -3.00 -8.91
N LYS A 183 4.86 -3.00 -9.76
CA LYS A 183 4.79 -2.48 -11.13
C LYS A 183 3.65 -3.11 -11.91
N GLU A 184 3.61 -4.44 -11.98
CA GLU A 184 2.55 -5.18 -12.69
C GLU A 184 1.16 -4.89 -12.12
N ALA A 185 1.00 -4.81 -10.79
CA ALA A 185 -0.28 -4.52 -10.17
C ALA A 185 -0.77 -3.09 -10.43
N VAL A 186 0.13 -2.11 -10.40
CA VAL A 186 -0.20 -0.70 -10.66
C VAL A 186 -0.54 -0.49 -12.14
N TYR A 187 0.28 -1.00 -13.06
CA TYR A 187 0.01 -0.91 -14.51
C TYR A 187 -1.24 -1.71 -14.88
N GLY A 188 -1.41 -2.93 -14.35
CA GLY A 188 -2.61 -3.75 -14.60
C GLY A 188 -3.92 -3.08 -14.15
N MET A 189 -3.87 -2.18 -13.16
CA MET A 189 -5.03 -1.41 -12.73
C MET A 189 -5.21 -0.11 -13.53
N MET A 190 -4.13 0.64 -13.77
CA MET A 190 -4.21 2.00 -14.30
C MET A 190 -4.02 2.07 -15.82
N ARG A 191 -3.21 1.21 -16.41
CA ARG A 191 -2.86 1.19 -17.84
C ARG A 191 -2.71 -0.27 -18.33
N PRO A 192 -3.78 -1.07 -18.35
CA PRO A 192 -3.69 -2.52 -18.55
C PRO A 192 -3.11 -2.96 -19.91
N ALA A 193 -3.19 -2.10 -20.92
CA ALA A 193 -2.63 -2.36 -22.25
C ALA A 193 -1.19 -1.84 -22.42
N GLU A 194 -0.65 -1.12 -21.44
CA GLU A 194 0.70 -0.56 -21.46
C GLU A 194 1.63 -1.39 -20.55
N ALA A 195 2.73 -1.89 -21.11
CA ALA A 195 3.74 -2.60 -20.34
C ALA A 195 4.52 -1.63 -19.42
N PRO A 196 4.97 -2.06 -18.22
CA PRO A 196 5.75 -1.20 -17.34
C PRO A 196 7.06 -0.65 -17.93
N ASP A 197 7.61 -1.32 -18.94
CA ASP A 197 8.82 -0.99 -19.69
C ASP A 197 8.54 -0.37 -21.07
N HIS A 198 7.29 0.07 -21.32
CA HIS A 198 6.89 0.77 -22.53
C HIS A 198 7.84 1.95 -22.82
N GLN A 199 8.32 2.05 -24.06
CA GLN A 199 9.22 3.12 -24.48
C GLN A 199 8.51 4.47 -24.46
N LEU A 200 9.21 5.56 -24.12
CA LEU A 200 8.59 6.88 -24.16
C LEU A 200 8.24 7.27 -25.60
N VAL A 201 7.17 8.07 -25.75
CA VAL A 201 6.81 8.70 -27.03
C VAL A 201 7.19 10.18 -26.96
N GLU A 202 7.90 10.67 -27.98
CA GLU A 202 8.40 12.04 -27.98
C GLU A 202 7.24 13.06 -28.11
N TRP A 203 7.29 14.10 -27.29
CA TRP A 203 6.23 15.10 -27.18
C TRP A 203 6.05 15.91 -28.47
N GLN A 204 4.82 15.92 -28.97
CA GLN A 204 4.36 16.82 -30.02
C GLN A 204 3.41 17.84 -29.42
N ASP A 205 3.84 19.12 -29.37
CA ASP A 205 3.01 20.17 -28.78
C ASP A 205 1.84 20.51 -29.71
N LEU A 206 0.67 19.99 -29.35
CA LEU A 206 -0.61 20.21 -30.02
C LEU A 206 -1.55 21.07 -29.18
N LEU A 207 -1.09 21.59 -28.04
CA LEU A 207 -1.94 22.24 -27.05
C LEU A 207 -1.83 23.76 -27.11
N SER A 208 -2.98 24.41 -27.06
CA SER A 208 -3.09 25.83 -26.74
C SER A 208 -2.73 26.11 -25.27
N GLU A 209 -2.36 27.36 -24.97
CA GLU A 209 -2.06 27.77 -23.59
C GLU A 209 -3.25 27.58 -22.64
N ASN A 210 -4.48 27.75 -23.11
CA ASN A 210 -5.69 27.49 -22.32
C ASN A 210 -5.83 26.00 -21.95
N GLU A 211 -5.47 25.09 -22.85
CA GLU A 211 -5.50 23.65 -22.58
C GLU A 211 -4.40 23.26 -21.60
N LYS A 212 -3.20 23.85 -21.72
CA LYS A 212 -2.11 23.66 -20.73
C LYS A 212 -2.54 24.14 -19.34
N LEU A 213 -3.21 25.29 -19.25
CA LEU A 213 -3.81 25.79 -17.99
C LEU A 213 -4.89 24.86 -17.45
N THR A 214 -5.71 24.28 -18.33
CA THR A 214 -6.76 23.31 -17.93
C THR A 214 -6.13 22.04 -17.34
N LEU A 215 -5.05 21.55 -17.96
CA LEU A 215 -4.31 20.39 -17.47
C LEU A 215 -3.46 20.70 -16.24
N ALA A 216 -3.17 21.96 -15.90
CA ALA A 216 -2.27 22.29 -14.80
C ALA A 216 -2.72 21.69 -13.44
N CYS A 217 -4.03 21.53 -13.23
CA CYS A 217 -4.58 20.94 -12.01
C CYS A 217 -4.21 19.45 -11.82
N ILE A 218 -3.87 18.72 -12.88
CA ILE A 218 -3.49 17.31 -12.76
C ILE A 218 -2.05 17.12 -12.25
N ASN A 219 -1.27 18.21 -12.11
CA ASN A 219 0.11 18.17 -11.62
C ASN A 219 0.49 19.45 -10.83
N ALA A 220 -0.11 19.62 -9.65
CA ALA A 220 0.24 20.69 -8.70
C ALA A 220 0.20 22.12 -9.28
N GLY A 221 -0.73 22.39 -10.21
CA GLY A 221 -0.94 23.72 -10.79
C GLY A 221 0.07 24.12 -11.86
N ASN A 222 0.95 23.20 -12.30
CA ASN A 222 1.91 23.45 -13.36
C ASN A 222 1.64 22.53 -14.56
N PHE A 223 2.10 22.96 -15.74
CA PHE A 223 2.13 22.14 -16.93
C PHE A 223 3.58 21.85 -17.33
N ASP A 224 3.96 20.58 -17.31
CA ASP A 224 5.23 20.13 -17.86
C ASP A 224 5.04 18.78 -18.59
N PRO A 225 5.22 18.72 -19.92
CA PRO A 225 4.94 17.52 -20.69
C PRO A 225 5.72 16.29 -20.23
N ILE A 226 6.86 16.43 -19.54
CA ILE A 226 7.64 15.27 -19.05
C ILE A 226 7.09 14.66 -17.75
N THR A 227 6.19 15.34 -17.03
CA THR A 227 5.65 14.88 -15.73
C THR A 227 4.13 14.91 -15.62
N GLN A 228 3.43 15.58 -16.55
CA GLN A 228 2.01 15.89 -16.42
C GLN A 228 1.10 14.66 -16.24
N PHE A 229 1.47 13.53 -16.83
CA PHE A 229 0.61 12.36 -16.99
C PHE A 229 0.99 11.21 -16.06
N CYS A 230 1.96 11.40 -15.15
CA CYS A 230 2.45 10.37 -14.23
C CYS A 230 1.37 9.80 -13.28
N LYS A 231 0.28 10.55 -13.05
CA LYS A 231 -0.86 10.12 -12.23
C LYS A 231 -2.06 9.63 -13.05
N ILE A 232 -2.01 9.70 -14.38
CA ILE A 232 -3.14 9.39 -15.26
C ILE A 232 -3.06 7.94 -15.74
N GLY A 233 -4.17 7.22 -15.54
CA GLY A 233 -4.43 5.92 -16.16
C GLY A 233 -5.42 6.04 -17.32
N TYR A 234 -5.44 5.00 -18.16
CA TYR A 234 -6.28 4.88 -19.33
C TYR A 234 -6.50 3.42 -19.68
N GLN A 235 -7.70 3.11 -20.17
CA GLN A 235 -8.03 1.80 -20.71
C GLN A 235 -9.05 1.94 -21.84
N GLU A 236 -8.93 1.09 -22.87
CA GLU A 236 -9.87 1.06 -23.98
C GLU A 236 -10.98 0.04 -23.71
N ILE A 237 -12.24 0.49 -23.76
CA ILE A 237 -13.43 -0.35 -23.60
C ILE A 237 -14.31 -0.10 -24.82
N GLN A 238 -14.53 -1.13 -25.63
CA GLN A 238 -15.38 -1.05 -26.84
C GLN A 238 -14.97 0.04 -27.84
N GLY A 239 -13.68 0.40 -27.87
CA GLY A 239 -13.12 1.39 -28.79
C GLY A 239 -13.11 2.83 -28.26
N GLU A 240 -13.65 3.07 -27.06
CA GLU A 240 -13.54 4.35 -26.34
C GLU A 240 -12.46 4.26 -25.27
N VAL A 241 -11.66 5.32 -25.11
CA VAL A 241 -10.65 5.41 -24.05
C VAL A 241 -11.25 6.07 -22.81
N ALA A 242 -11.15 5.39 -21.67
CA ALA A 242 -11.59 5.91 -20.38
C ALA A 242 -10.37 6.31 -19.53
N PHE A 243 -10.28 7.58 -19.17
CA PHE A 243 -9.20 8.11 -18.32
C PHE A 243 -9.57 8.07 -16.84
N SER A 244 -8.59 7.83 -15.99
CA SER A 244 -8.70 7.90 -14.52
C SER A 244 -7.47 8.58 -13.93
N MET A 245 -7.60 9.13 -12.73
CA MET A 245 -6.45 9.60 -11.96
C MET A 245 -6.19 8.63 -10.82
N THR A 246 -4.92 8.34 -10.57
CA THR A 246 -4.49 7.45 -9.49
C THR A 246 -4.98 7.99 -8.15
N HIS A 247 -5.60 7.13 -7.34
CA HIS A 247 -6.10 7.52 -6.02
C HIS A 247 -5.02 8.21 -5.17
N PRO A 248 -5.34 9.29 -4.43
CA PRO A 248 -4.35 10.05 -3.65
C PRO A 248 -3.55 9.19 -2.68
N CYS A 249 -4.19 8.25 -1.98
CA CYS A 249 -3.52 7.34 -1.05
C CYS A 249 -2.50 6.41 -1.73
N ILE A 250 -2.78 5.96 -2.96
CA ILE A 250 -1.88 5.10 -3.72
C ILE A 250 -0.67 5.91 -4.18
N SER A 251 -0.91 7.09 -4.77
CA SER A 251 0.15 8.03 -5.16
C SER A 251 1.01 8.43 -3.96
N TYR A 252 0.38 8.66 -2.81
CA TYR A 252 1.06 8.99 -1.56
C TYR A 252 1.99 7.85 -1.10
N LEU A 253 1.47 6.62 -1.01
CA LEU A 253 2.25 5.45 -0.57
C LEU A 253 3.46 5.18 -1.47
N LEU A 254 3.29 5.31 -2.79
CA LEU A 254 4.36 5.05 -3.76
C LEU A 254 5.45 6.13 -3.71
N HIS A 255 5.06 7.40 -3.64
CA HIS A 255 5.98 8.49 -4.00
C HIS A 255 6.41 9.39 -2.84
N THR A 256 5.60 9.50 -1.78
CA THR A 256 5.82 10.51 -0.73
C THR A 256 5.79 9.96 0.70
N TYR A 257 5.31 8.74 0.92
CA TYR A 257 5.25 8.12 2.25
C TYR A 257 6.60 8.17 2.97
N SER A 258 6.54 8.55 4.25
CA SER A 258 7.65 8.48 5.19
C SER A 258 7.18 7.87 6.51
N PRO A 259 7.85 6.81 7.01
CA PRO A 259 7.51 6.21 8.29
C PRO A 259 8.04 7.00 9.51
N LEU A 260 8.85 8.04 9.29
CA LEU A 260 9.41 8.85 10.37
C LEU A 260 8.30 9.63 11.10
N THR A 261 8.26 9.56 12.42
CA THR A 261 7.19 10.16 13.24
C THR A 261 7.17 11.69 13.12
N GLU A 262 8.34 12.32 13.03
CA GLU A 262 8.47 13.77 12.85
C GLU A 262 7.91 14.27 11.49
N PHE A 263 7.79 13.37 10.50
CA PHE A 263 7.27 13.69 9.16
C PHE A 263 5.75 13.69 9.08
N LYS A 264 5.02 13.43 10.17
CA LYS A 264 3.54 13.34 10.17
C LYS A 264 2.87 14.57 9.56
N GLY A 265 3.38 15.77 9.86
CA GLY A 265 2.90 17.03 9.26
C GLY A 265 3.23 17.18 7.77
N THR A 266 4.44 16.78 7.37
CA THR A 266 4.87 16.78 5.96
C THR A 266 4.08 15.78 5.13
N ASN A 267 3.85 14.58 5.65
CA ASN A 267 3.01 13.54 5.06
C ASN A 267 1.59 14.05 4.82
N ALA A 268 1.00 14.70 5.83
CA ALA A 268 -0.31 15.35 5.72
C ALA A 268 -0.35 16.41 4.60
N GLY A 269 0.70 17.24 4.50
CA GLY A 269 0.85 18.23 3.45
C GLY A 269 0.89 17.63 2.05
N PHE A 270 1.60 16.51 1.85
CA PHE A 270 1.63 15.80 0.57
C PHE A 270 0.28 15.22 0.21
N LEU A 271 -0.39 14.52 1.14
CA LEU A 271 -1.68 13.92 0.87
C LEU A 271 -2.75 14.98 0.56
N ASN A 272 -2.73 16.12 1.25
CA ASN A 272 -3.65 17.23 0.96
C ASN A 272 -3.47 17.79 -0.46
N LYS A 273 -2.22 17.92 -0.95
CA LYS A 273 -1.95 18.33 -2.34
C LYS A 273 -2.46 17.30 -3.34
N LEU A 274 -2.22 16.01 -3.09
CA LEU A 274 -2.71 14.92 -3.94
C LEU A 274 -4.24 14.86 -3.97
N ASN A 275 -4.90 15.07 -2.82
CA ASN A 275 -6.35 15.17 -2.72
C ASN A 275 -6.89 16.35 -3.52
N GLN A 276 -6.20 17.50 -3.49
CA GLN A 276 -6.62 18.69 -4.24
C GLN A 276 -6.54 18.45 -5.74
N ASP A 277 -5.41 17.95 -6.26
CA ASP A 277 -5.25 17.59 -7.68
C ASP A 277 -6.33 16.59 -8.12
N TYR A 278 -6.61 15.58 -7.29
CA TYR A 278 -7.63 14.57 -7.57
C TYR A 278 -9.04 15.17 -7.62
N LYS A 279 -9.39 16.04 -6.67
CA LYS A 279 -10.68 16.74 -6.65
C LYS A 279 -10.85 17.66 -7.85
N ASP A 280 -9.82 18.42 -8.20
CA ASP A 280 -9.87 19.36 -9.32
C ASP A 280 -9.97 18.62 -10.66
N TYR A 281 -9.26 17.50 -10.81
CA TYR A 281 -9.42 16.61 -11.95
C TYR A 281 -10.87 16.12 -12.09
N HIS A 282 -11.46 15.56 -11.02
CA HIS A 282 -12.84 15.05 -11.09
C HIS A 282 -13.87 16.15 -11.33
N LYS A 283 -13.66 17.34 -10.75
CA LYS A 283 -14.52 18.51 -10.96
C LYS A 283 -14.50 19.00 -12.41
N ASN A 284 -13.34 18.92 -13.07
CA ASN A 284 -13.13 19.41 -14.44
C ASN A 284 -12.98 18.30 -15.47
N LYS A 285 -13.33 17.05 -15.12
CA LYS A 285 -13.06 15.84 -15.91
C LYS A 285 -13.57 15.94 -17.36
N MET A 286 -14.78 16.48 -17.54
CA MET A 286 -15.40 16.66 -18.86
C MET A 286 -14.62 17.60 -19.80
N ASN A 287 -13.79 18.49 -19.25
CA ASN A 287 -12.93 19.39 -20.03
C ASN A 287 -11.51 18.82 -20.20
N ILE A 288 -11.05 18.02 -19.24
CA ILE A 288 -9.71 17.43 -19.23
C ILE A 288 -9.64 16.21 -20.15
N ASP A 289 -10.60 15.29 -20.05
CA ASP A 289 -10.58 14.02 -20.77
C ASP A 289 -10.51 14.20 -22.30
N PRO A 290 -11.25 15.12 -22.96
CA PRO A 290 -11.11 15.34 -24.40
C PRO A 290 -9.72 15.85 -24.81
N ILE A 291 -9.04 16.57 -23.90
CA ILE A 291 -7.66 17.00 -24.13
C ILE A 291 -6.73 15.78 -24.03
N LEU A 292 -6.90 14.96 -23.00
CA LEU A 292 -6.13 13.72 -22.82
C LEU A 292 -6.32 12.74 -23.98
N GLU A 293 -7.54 12.61 -24.49
CA GLU A 293 -7.86 11.75 -25.64
C GLU A 293 -7.09 12.17 -26.90
N ARG A 294 -7.09 13.47 -27.23
CA ARG A 294 -6.31 13.97 -28.38
C ARG A 294 -4.82 13.73 -28.21
N ILE A 295 -4.29 13.94 -27.00
CA ILE A 295 -2.88 13.66 -26.71
C ILE A 295 -2.61 12.16 -26.89
N TYR A 296 -3.42 11.30 -26.27
CA TYR A 296 -3.31 9.85 -26.34
C TYR A 296 -3.29 9.32 -27.78
N LEU A 297 -4.23 9.78 -28.62
CA LEU A 297 -4.31 9.38 -30.02
C LEU A 297 -3.13 9.87 -30.86
N ALA A 298 -2.60 11.07 -30.54
CA ALA A 298 -1.44 11.63 -31.23
C ALA A 298 -0.10 11.00 -30.80
N HIS A 299 -0.05 10.35 -29.64
CA HIS A 299 1.17 9.78 -29.05
C HIS A 299 1.07 8.26 -28.94
N GLU A 300 0.75 7.61 -30.07
CA GLU A 300 0.77 6.16 -30.21
C GLU A 300 -0.06 5.41 -29.16
N ARG A 301 -1.20 6.00 -28.76
CA ARG A 301 -2.08 5.43 -27.72
C ARG A 301 -1.36 5.26 -26.37
N SER A 302 -0.56 6.26 -26.00
CA SER A 302 0.11 6.35 -24.70
C SER A 302 0.16 7.78 -24.18
N LEU A 303 0.21 7.94 -22.85
CA LEU A 303 0.61 9.17 -22.19
C LEU A 303 1.99 9.05 -21.51
N HIS A 304 2.73 7.97 -21.77
CA HIS A 304 4.16 7.86 -21.42
C HIS A 304 4.99 8.74 -22.38
N ILE A 305 4.80 10.04 -22.24
CA ILE A 305 5.36 11.06 -23.12
C ILE A 305 6.68 11.55 -22.55
N GLY A 306 7.68 11.78 -23.40
CA GLY A 306 8.96 12.37 -23.01
C GLY A 306 9.31 13.59 -23.86
N LYS A 307 10.36 14.30 -23.45
CA LYS A 307 10.98 15.37 -24.24
C LYS A 307 12.49 15.25 -24.13
N ASN A 308 13.19 15.27 -25.25
CA ASN A 308 14.64 15.06 -25.32
C ASN A 308 15.05 13.75 -24.62
N GLU A 309 14.38 12.64 -24.94
CA GLU A 309 14.64 11.30 -24.37
C GLU A 309 14.44 11.21 -22.84
N CYS A 310 13.82 12.23 -22.22
CA CYS A 310 13.56 12.26 -20.79
C CYS A 310 12.05 12.20 -20.53
N SER A 311 11.61 11.22 -19.71
CA SER A 311 10.24 11.14 -19.23
C SER A 311 10.18 10.79 -17.75
N ARG A 312 9.16 11.31 -17.08
CA ARG A 312 8.70 10.91 -15.75
C ARG A 312 7.19 10.65 -15.74
N ASN A 313 6.61 10.36 -16.91
CA ASN A 313 5.17 10.05 -17.07
C ASN A 313 4.82 8.58 -16.85
N ILE A 314 5.80 7.76 -16.48
CA ILE A 314 5.59 6.44 -15.89
C ILE A 314 4.79 6.56 -14.58
N LEU A 315 4.03 5.53 -14.26
CA LEU A 315 3.24 5.50 -13.02
C LEU A 315 4.12 5.32 -11.77
N LEU A 316 5.22 4.57 -11.92
CA LEU A 316 6.24 4.29 -10.90
C LEU A 316 7.51 3.72 -11.55
N ALA A 317 8.67 3.96 -10.91
CA ALA A 317 9.98 3.44 -11.31
C ALA A 317 10.71 2.79 -10.14
#